data_AF-A0A934D510-F1
#
_entry.id   AF-A0A934D510-F1
#
_cell.length_a   1.000
_cell.length_b   1.000
_cell.length_c   1.000
_cell.angle_alpha   90.00
_cell.angle_beta   90.00
_cell.angle_gamma   90.00
#
_symmetry.space_group_name_H-M   'P 1'
#
loop_
_entity.id
_entity.type
_entity.pdbx_description
1 polymer ?
#
loop_
_entity_poly.entity_id
_entity_poly.type
_entity_poly.pdbx_seq_one_letter_code
_entity_poly.pdbx_strand_id
1 'polypeptide(L)'
;MAHTKSALKDIKKSRESRELNRKVEGSMKTAMKKFIALTDAAGADEAYRKAMKLVDKAAQKGVLHKNAASRRKSQLDRKLSALKGAKK
;
A
#
# COMPACT_ATOMS: atom_id res chain seq x y z
N MET A 1 30.37 -9.96 -4.35
CA MET A 1 31.05 -8.65 -4.18
C MET A 1 30.98 -7.91 -5.52
N ALA A 2 30.90 -6.59 -5.55
CA ALA A 2 30.89 -5.87 -6.83
C ALA A 2 32.33 -5.65 -7.30
N HIS A 3 32.70 -6.28 -8.40
CA HIS A 3 34.07 -6.25 -8.94
C HIS A 3 34.29 -5.15 -9.99
N THR A 4 33.21 -4.53 -10.48
CA THR A 4 33.26 -3.44 -11.47
C THR A 4 32.70 -2.14 -10.90
N LYS A 5 33.17 -1.00 -11.42
CA LYS A 5 32.69 0.34 -11.02
C LYS A 5 31.19 0.52 -11.28
N SER A 6 30.67 -0.05 -12.37
CA SER A 6 29.24 -0.05 -12.70
C SER A 6 28.42 -0.82 -11.65
N ALA A 7 28.87 -2.01 -11.26
CA ALA A 7 28.19 -2.82 -10.25
C ALA A 7 28.13 -2.12 -8.89
N LEU A 8 29.20 -1.43 -8.46
CA LEU A 8 29.20 -0.64 -7.23
C LEU A 8 28.15 0.49 -7.27
N LYS A 9 28.03 1.17 -8.42
CA LYS A 9 27.04 2.22 -8.66
C LYS A 9 25.62 1.66 -8.60
N ASP A 10 25.36 0.51 -9.20
CA ASP A 10 24.04 -0.11 -9.21
C ASP A 10 23.62 -0.62 -7.83
N ILE A 11 24.55 -1.15 -7.03
CA ILE A 11 24.29 -1.48 -5.62
C ILE A 11 23.87 -0.24 -4.83
N LYS A 12 24.57 0.89 -5.00
CA LYS A 12 24.22 2.14 -4.32
C LYS A 12 22.80 2.61 -4.69
N LYS A 13 22.51 2.69 -5.99
CA LYS A 13 21.18 3.07 -6.50
C LYS A 13 20.07 2.13 -6.02
N SER A 14 20.34 0.82 -6.00
CA SER A 14 19.39 -0.19 -5.53
C SER A 14 19.07 -0.03 -4.05
N ARG A 15 20.07 0.26 -3.21
CA ARG A 15 19.87 0.55 -1.78
C ARG A 15 18.98 1.78 -1.57
N GLU A 16 19.28 2.88 -2.25
CA GLU A 16 18.49 4.12 -2.17
C GLU A 16 17.03 3.88 -2.61
N SER A 17 16.83 3.20 -3.74
CA SER A 17 15.50 2.85 -4.26
C SER A 17 14.74 1.91 -3.31
N ARG A 18 15.44 0.94 -2.71
CA ARG A 18 14.85 -0.01 -1.74
C ARG A 18 14.34 0.70 -0.50
N GLU A 19 15.07 1.68 0.03
CA GLU A 19 14.65 2.45 1.20
C GLU A 19 13.38 3.27 0.93
N LEU A 20 13.32 3.94 -0.22
CA LEU A 20 12.13 4.70 -0.64
C LEU A 20 10.92 3.77 -0.82
N ASN A 21 11.11 2.63 -1.50
CA ASN A 21 10.06 1.65 -1.71
C ASN A 21 9.56 1.05 -0.40
N ARG A 22 10.47 0.75 0.54
CA ARG A 22 10.13 0.25 1.88
C ARG A 22 9.26 1.26 2.65
N LYS A 23 9.55 2.56 2.56
CA LYS A 23 8.72 3.62 3.19
C LYS A 23 7.32 3.67 2.60
N VAL A 24 7.21 3.64 1.26
CA VAL A 24 5.92 3.64 0.56
C VAL A 24 5.10 2.39 0.90
N GLU A 25 5.71 1.21 0.79
CA GLU A 25 5.06 -0.06 1.09
C GLU A 25 4.64 -0.15 2.57
N GLY A 26 5.50 0.31 3.48
CA GLY A 26 5.21 0.38 4.91
C GLY A 26 4.01 1.27 5.22
N SER A 27 3.97 2.48 4.66
CA SER A 27 2.84 3.41 4.86
C SER A 27 1.51 2.83 4.37
N MET A 28 1.53 2.18 3.19
CA MET A 28 0.37 1.50 2.61
C MET A 28 -0.10 0.35 3.50
N LYS A 29 0.81 -0.53 3.94
CA LYS A 29 0.49 -1.66 4.82
C LYS A 29 -0.10 -1.19 6.15
N THR A 30 0.48 -0.15 6.75
CA THR A 30 -0.03 0.42 8.01
C THR A 30 -1.43 0.99 7.84
N ALA A 31 -1.70 1.75 6.77
CA ALA A 31 -3.03 2.30 6.51
C ALA A 31 -4.08 1.19 6.28
N MET A 32 -3.74 0.15 5.50
CA MET A 32 -4.63 -1.00 5.32
C MET A 32 -4.90 -1.73 6.64
N LYS A 33 -3.88 -1.95 7.48
CA LYS A 33 -4.06 -2.57 8.80
C LYS A 33 -4.97 -1.75 9.70
N LYS A 34 -4.81 -0.42 9.73
CA LYS A 34 -5.68 0.49 10.49
C LYS A 34 -7.14 0.38 10.04
N PHE A 35 -7.39 0.33 8.73
CA PHE A 35 -8.74 0.13 8.20
C PHE A 35 -9.32 -1.24 8.57
N ILE A 36 -8.51 -2.30 8.46
CA ILE A 36 -8.93 -3.67 8.77
C ILE A 36 -9.26 -3.84 10.26
N ALA A 37 -8.58 -3.11 11.15
CA ALA A 37 -8.80 -3.17 12.58
C ALA A 37 -10.09 -2.45 13.03
N LEU A 38 -10.68 -1.59 12.20
CA LEU A 38 -11.94 -0.93 12.52
C LEU A 38 -13.09 -1.95 12.48
N THR A 39 -13.81 -2.04 13.59
CA THR A 39 -15.02 -2.85 13.78
C THR A 39 -16.30 -2.04 13.59
N ASP A 40 -16.21 -0.72 13.78
CA ASP A 40 -17.35 0.18 13.72
C ASP A 40 -17.35 1.01 12.43
N ALA A 41 -18.55 1.35 11.96
CA ALA A 41 -18.72 2.20 10.79
C ALA A 41 -18.21 3.64 11.02
N ALA A 42 -18.09 4.08 12.27
CA ALA A 42 -17.60 5.40 12.61
C ALA A 42 -16.10 5.52 12.27
N GLY A 43 -15.75 6.42 11.36
CA GLY A 43 -14.36 6.63 10.91
C GLY A 43 -13.84 5.63 9.87
N ALA A 44 -14.63 4.60 9.52
CA ALA A 44 -14.28 3.62 8.48
C ALA A 44 -14.09 4.27 7.11
N ASP A 45 -14.94 5.25 6.77
CA ASP A 45 -14.88 5.95 5.47
C ASP A 45 -13.59 6.78 5.32
N GLU A 46 -13.13 7.44 6.39
CA GLU A 46 -11.88 8.20 6.34
C GLU A 46 -10.65 7.29 6.23
N ALA A 47 -10.62 6.22 7.04
CA ALA A 47 -9.55 5.24 7.00
C ALA A 47 -9.48 4.54 5.64
N TYR A 48 -10.64 4.22 5.06
CA TYR A 48 -10.76 3.68 3.71
C TYR A 48 -10.22 4.64 2.64
N ARG A 49 -10.64 5.91 2.65
CA ARG A 49 -10.15 6.94 1.71
C ARG A 49 -8.63 7.11 1.79
N LYS A 50 -8.08 7.12 3.01
CA LYS A 50 -6.62 7.18 3.25
C LYS A 50 -5.91 5.94 2.70
N ALA A 51 -6.46 4.74 2.93
CA ALA A 51 -5.89 3.49 2.43
C ALA A 51 -5.91 3.43 0.89
N MET A 52 -7.04 3.76 0.25
CA MET A 52 -7.19 3.81 -1.21
C MET A 52 -6.16 4.74 -1.86
N LYS A 53 -6.04 5.97 -1.33
CA LYS A 53 -5.07 6.96 -1.83
C LYS A 53 -3.63 6.44 -1.79
N LEU A 54 -3.26 5.73 -0.73
CA LEU A 54 -1.91 5.17 -0.58
C LEU A 54 -1.66 3.98 -1.51
N VAL A 55 -2.66 3.13 -1.74
CA VAL A 55 -2.57 2.01 -2.70
C VAL A 55 -2.38 2.54 -4.12
N ASP A 56 -3.14 3.56 -4.51
CA ASP A 56 -3.02 4.17 -5.84
C ASP A 56 -1.68 4.87 -6.02
N LYS A 57 -1.20 5.59 -5.00
CA LYS A 57 0.12 6.22 -5.02
C LYS A 57 1.25 5.20 -5.11
N ALA A 58 1.12 4.04 -4.46
CA ALA A 58 2.10 2.96 -4.56
C ALA A 58 2.10 2.33 -5.96
N ALA A 59 0.93 2.24 -6.61
CA ALA A 59 0.81 1.77 -7.99
C ALA A 59 1.43 2.75 -8.99
N GLN A 60 1.13 4.04 -8.85
CA GLN A 60 1.67 5.09 -9.71
C GLN A 60 3.20 5.17 -9.64
N LYS A 61 3.77 4.96 -8.44
CA LYS A 61 5.22 4.91 -8.24
C LYS A 61 5.88 3.60 -8.71
N GLY A 62 5.11 2.63 -9.21
CA GLY A 62 5.63 1.33 -9.64
C GLY A 62 6.08 0.41 -8.50
N VAL A 63 5.87 0.79 -7.24
CA VAL A 63 6.16 -0.05 -6.06
C VAL A 63 5.20 -1.24 -6.01
N LEU A 64 3.97 -1.05 -6.49
CA LEU A 64 2.94 -2.07 -6.57
C LEU A 64 2.47 -2.25 -8.01
N HIS A 65 2.42 -3.49 -8.49
CA HIS A 65 1.87 -3.76 -9.82
C HIS A 65 0.37 -3.41 -9.89
N LYS A 66 -0.11 -2.93 -11.05
CA LYS A 66 -1.50 -2.52 -11.28
C LYS A 66 -2.53 -3.57 -10.85
N ASN A 67 -2.27 -4.85 -11.14
CA ASN A 67 -3.17 -5.95 -10.75
C ASN A 67 -3.16 -6.16 -9.24
N ALA A 68 -2.00 -6.00 -8.59
CA ALA A 68 -1.88 -6.13 -7.15
C ALA A 68 -2.52 -4.95 -6.41
N ALA A 69 -2.54 -3.77 -7.01
CA ALA A 69 -3.30 -2.62 -6.53
C ALA A 69 -4.80 -2.84 -6.68
N SER A 70 -5.27 -3.25 -7.87
CA SER A 70 -6.68 -3.55 -8.15
C SER A 70 -7.25 -4.60 -7.19
N ARG A 71 -6.52 -5.71 -6.97
CA ARG A 71 -6.91 -6.73 -6.00
C ARG A 71 -7.08 -6.17 -4.58
N ARG A 72 -6.14 -5.32 -4.13
CA ARG A 72 -6.20 -4.71 -2.79
C ARG A 72 -7.37 -3.74 -2.66
N LYS A 73 -7.65 -2.93 -3.69
CA LYS A 73 -8.82 -2.05 -3.72
C LYS A 73 -10.11 -2.85 -3.58
N SER A 74 -10.28 -3.89 -4.40
CA SER A 74 -11.44 -4.78 -4.33
C SER A 74 -11.62 -5.44 -2.94
N GLN A 75 -10.53 -5.83 -2.28
CA GLN A 75 -10.60 -6.37 -0.90
C GLN A 75 -11.07 -5.33 0.12
N LEU A 76 -10.59 -4.08 0.02
CA LEU A 76 -11.01 -2.99 0.89
C LEU A 76 -12.50 -2.65 0.66
N ASP A 77 -12.95 -2.63 -0.59
CA ASP A 77 -14.34 -2.34 -0.96
C ASP A 77 -15.30 -3.39 -0.40
N ARG A 78 -14.96 -4.66 -0.53
CA ARG A 78 -15.74 -5.78 0.03
C ARG A 78 -15.88 -5.64 1.54
N LYS A 79 -14.78 -5.30 2.22
CA LYS A 79 -14.79 -5.14 3.68
C LYS A 79 -15.61 -3.93 4.13
N LEU A 80 -15.50 -2.79 3.45
CA LEU A 80 -16.33 -1.61 3.72
C LEU A 80 -17.83 -1.93 3.52
N SER A 81 -18.14 -2.64 2.44
CA SER A 81 -19.51 -3.06 2.13
C SER A 81 -20.07 -4.00 3.19
N ALA A 82 -19.27 -4.96 3.68
CA ALA A 82 -19.66 -5.84 4.77
C ALA A 82 -19.92 -5.07 6.09
N LEU A 83 -19.05 -4.12 6.45
CA LEU A 83 -19.22 -3.23 7.61
C LEU A 83 -20.50 -2.39 7.54
N LYS A 84 -20.86 -1.90 6.35
CA LYS A 84 -22.09 -1.12 6.13
C LYS A 84 -23.33 -2.01 6.03
N GLY A 85 -23.21 -3.18 5.42
CA GLY A 85 -24.30 -4.16 5.22
C GLY A 85 -24.71 -4.87 6.51
N ALA A 86 -23.80 -5.05 7.46
CA ALA A 86 -24.12 -5.59 8.80
C ALA A 86 -24.98 -4.65 9.67
N LYS A 87 -25.20 -3.39 9.23
CA LYS A 87 -26.11 -2.42 9.87
C LYS A 87 -27.49 -2.35 9.22
N LYS A 88 -27.81 -3.23 8.26
CA LYS A 88 -29.15 -3.37 7.71
C LYS A 88 -29.93 -4.48 8.39
#